data_AF-A0AAI9EE02-F1
#
_entry.id   AF-A0AAI9EE02-F1
#
_cell.length_a   1.000
_cell.length_b   1.000
_cell.length_c   1.000
_cell.angle_alpha   90.00
_cell.angle_beta   90.00
_cell.angle_gamma   90.00
#
_symmetry.space_group_name_H-M   'P 1'
#
loop_
_entity.id
_entity.type
_entity.pdbx_description
1 polymer ?
#
loop_
_entity_poly.entity_id
_entity_poly.type
_entity_poly.pdbx_seq_one_letter_code
_entity_poly.pdbx_strand_id
1 'polypeptide(L)'
;MKHFACPVLLVAAAVAAPAPVTKRGEVAERAPIAEAFASTFPGFYGKSEEDVAKFITKGAQVTTETSAQAAKWTRDATEAGDEVNYAIAMSKRSLHISKRMSEDEEWVEKEYERADSLARRAARLRREAVAAAETASEGKGTAEEVRFQSFAALNAKREAETALEEVAEAYATVAYALKIRSSPQSVEFFTTRDQTAAEGAMGRERRARRESFFANQAARKREAVHEQALKLRDEF
;
A
#
# COMPACT_ATOMS: atom_id res chain seq x y z
N MET A 1 -46.72 -10.70 12.27
CA MET A 1 -45.38 -10.60 11.65
C MET A 1 -44.61 -9.53 12.44
N LYS A 2 -43.95 -9.86 13.57
CA LYS A 2 -42.52 -10.22 13.72
C LYS A 2 -41.59 -9.51 12.73
N HIS A 3 -40.99 -8.42 13.16
CA HIS A 3 -39.66 -8.00 12.70
C HIS A 3 -38.69 -8.01 13.89
N PHE A 4 -37.54 -8.62 13.62
CA PHE A 4 -36.49 -9.01 14.55
C PHE A 4 -35.61 -7.83 14.99
N ALA A 5 -35.12 -7.96 16.22
CA ALA A 5 -34.04 -7.21 16.88
C ALA A 5 -32.74 -7.16 16.04
N CYS A 6 -32.05 -6.00 15.93
CA CYS A 6 -30.87 -5.55 16.71
C CYS A 6 -29.53 -6.19 16.23
N PRO A 7 -28.40 -5.45 16.00
CA PRO A 7 -27.73 -4.62 17.01
C PRO A 7 -26.93 -3.39 16.48
N VAL A 8 -27.39 -2.17 16.76
CA VAL A 8 -26.51 -0.97 16.79
C VAL A 8 -26.60 -0.26 18.15
N LEU A 9 -27.17 -0.93 19.15
CA LEU A 9 -27.52 -0.35 20.45
C LEU A 9 -26.63 -0.75 21.64
N LEU A 10 -25.47 -1.41 21.45
CA LEU A 10 -24.76 -2.00 22.60
C LEU A 10 -23.21 -1.91 22.60
N VAL A 11 -22.62 -0.86 22.03
CA VAL A 11 -21.24 -0.40 22.39
C VAL A 11 -21.21 1.12 22.10
N ALA A 12 -21.20 2.07 23.03
CA ALA A 12 -20.79 2.05 24.42
C ALA A 12 -21.71 2.95 25.26
N ALA A 13 -22.62 2.31 25.98
CA ALA A 13 -23.06 2.77 27.28
C ALA A 13 -21.86 2.68 28.23
N ALA A 14 -21.02 3.73 28.24
CA ALA A 14 -19.96 3.91 29.24
C ALA A 14 -19.67 5.40 29.55
N VAL A 15 -20.58 6.32 29.19
CA VAL A 15 -20.63 7.67 29.77
C VAL A 15 -22.11 8.07 29.98
N ALA A 16 -22.85 7.20 30.64
CA ALA A 16 -24.19 7.50 31.15
C ALA A 16 -24.27 7.07 32.61
N ALA A 17 -23.40 7.68 33.43
CA ALA A 17 -23.66 7.82 34.86
C ALA A 17 -24.05 9.29 35.08
N PRO A 18 -25.20 9.57 35.71
CA PRO A 18 -25.71 10.93 35.85
C PRO A 18 -24.89 11.66 36.92
N ALA A 19 -24.07 12.63 36.50
CA ALA A 19 -23.57 13.65 37.40
C ALA A 19 -24.68 14.71 37.62
N PRO A 20 -24.84 15.23 38.84
CA PRO A 20 -26.02 15.97 39.25
C PRO A 20 -26.27 17.20 38.37
N VAL A 21 -27.56 17.41 38.09
CA VAL A 21 -28.12 18.64 37.52
C VAL A 21 -27.61 19.82 38.34
N THR A 22 -26.53 20.44 37.87
CA THR A 22 -26.12 21.74 38.35
C THR A 22 -26.85 22.77 37.48
N LYS A 23 -27.56 23.64 38.21
CA LYS A 23 -28.63 24.52 37.79
C LYS A 23 -28.41 25.18 36.42
N ARG A 24 -29.42 25.01 35.59
CA ARG A 24 -29.69 25.60 34.27
C ARG A 24 -29.87 27.14 34.29
N GLY A 25 -29.29 27.85 35.25
CA GLY A 25 -29.72 29.21 35.64
C GLY A 25 -28.66 30.30 35.71
N GLU A 26 -27.36 30.01 35.60
CA GLU A 26 -26.30 31.04 35.73
C GLU A 26 -25.17 30.79 34.73
N VAL A 27 -25.47 30.87 33.43
CA VAL A 27 -24.45 30.93 32.35
C VAL A 27 -24.95 31.92 31.29
N ALA A 28 -25.28 33.15 31.69
CA ALA A 28 -25.84 34.16 30.79
C ALA A 28 -24.79 34.99 30.02
N GLU A 29 -23.50 34.66 30.11
CA GLU A 29 -22.43 35.40 29.41
C GLU A 29 -21.36 34.49 28.77
N ARG A 30 -21.67 33.22 28.51
CA ARG A 30 -20.81 32.42 27.62
C ARG A 30 -21.34 32.56 26.21
N ALA A 31 -20.46 32.94 25.30
CA ALA A 31 -20.83 33.17 23.93
C ALA A 31 -21.47 31.92 23.28
N PRO A 32 -22.40 32.11 22.32
CA PRO A 32 -23.21 31.03 21.74
C PRO A 32 -22.37 29.88 21.16
N ILE A 33 -21.18 30.17 20.64
CA ILE A 33 -20.22 29.17 20.12
C ILE A 33 -19.79 28.20 21.22
N ALA A 34 -19.44 28.69 22.41
CA ALA A 34 -18.91 27.85 23.49
C ALA A 34 -19.99 26.93 24.08
N GLU A 35 -21.24 27.37 24.12
CA GLU A 35 -22.38 26.56 24.57
C GLU A 35 -22.73 25.46 23.55
N ALA A 36 -22.78 25.80 22.26
CA ALA A 36 -22.99 24.84 21.18
C ALA A 36 -21.88 23.77 21.15
N PHE A 37 -20.62 24.19 21.32
CA PHE A 37 -19.47 23.28 21.45
C PHE A 37 -19.56 22.38 22.68
N ALA A 38 -19.91 22.91 23.85
CA ALA A 38 -20.02 22.12 25.08
C ALA A 38 -21.08 21.02 25.00
N SER A 39 -22.15 21.23 24.22
CA SER A 39 -23.19 20.23 24.00
C SER A 39 -22.73 19.04 23.15
N THR A 40 -21.85 19.31 22.17
CA THR A 40 -21.31 18.29 21.25
C THR A 40 -20.03 17.64 21.80
N PHE A 41 -19.23 18.41 22.54
CA PHE A 41 -17.99 18.00 23.18
C PHE A 41 -18.11 18.23 24.71
N PRO A 42 -18.56 17.22 25.48
CA PRO A 42 -18.87 17.37 26.91
C PRO A 42 -17.72 17.90 27.77
N GLY A 43 -16.47 17.72 27.35
CA GLY A 43 -15.28 18.25 28.01
C GLY A 43 -15.14 19.79 27.94
N PHE A 44 -15.96 20.48 27.13
CA PHE A 44 -15.97 21.93 26.99
C PHE A 44 -17.03 22.63 27.86
N TYR A 45 -17.81 21.88 28.63
CA TYR A 45 -18.76 22.48 29.56
C TYR A 45 -18.03 23.39 30.54
N GLY A 46 -18.36 24.69 30.54
CA GLY A 46 -17.67 25.65 31.40
C GLY A 46 -16.62 26.54 30.74
N LYS A 47 -16.23 26.27 29.50
CA LYS A 47 -15.04 26.86 28.85
C LYS A 47 -15.37 28.12 28.05
N SER A 48 -14.38 28.99 27.86
CA SER A 48 -14.52 30.24 27.09
C SER A 48 -14.36 30.01 25.59
N GLU A 49 -14.72 30.99 24.76
CA GLU A 49 -14.45 30.94 23.30
C GLU A 49 -12.95 30.80 23.00
N GLU A 50 -12.09 31.45 23.79
CA GLU A 50 -10.64 31.30 23.65
C GLU A 50 -10.17 29.86 23.87
N ASP A 51 -10.79 29.14 24.80
CA ASP A 51 -10.49 27.73 25.06
C ASP A 51 -10.94 26.83 23.89
N VAL A 52 -12.09 27.15 23.26
CA VAL A 52 -12.56 26.49 22.03
C VAL A 52 -11.60 26.75 20.87
N ALA A 53 -11.14 27.99 20.68
CA ALA A 53 -10.16 28.35 19.65
C ALA A 53 -8.84 27.58 19.84
N LYS A 54 -8.31 27.55 21.08
CA LYS A 54 -7.10 26.77 21.42
C LYS A 54 -7.27 25.28 21.15
N PHE A 55 -8.46 24.73 21.41
CA PHE A 55 -8.76 23.33 21.10
C PHE A 55 -8.76 23.05 19.61
N ILE A 56 -9.40 23.89 18.79
CA ILE A 56 -9.42 23.73 17.33
C ILE A 56 -7.99 23.82 16.77
N THR A 57 -7.19 24.79 17.20
CA THR A 57 -5.79 24.93 16.78
C THR A 57 -4.95 23.71 17.18
N LYS A 58 -5.09 23.22 18.42
CA LYS A 58 -4.43 21.99 18.88
C LYS A 58 -4.92 20.77 18.09
N GLY A 59 -6.20 20.72 17.74
CA GLY A 59 -6.81 19.69 16.91
C GLY A 59 -6.23 19.66 15.50
N ALA A 60 -5.98 20.83 14.89
CA ALA A 60 -5.33 20.94 13.59
C ALA A 60 -3.88 20.39 13.64
N GLN A 61 -3.12 20.75 14.68
CA GLN A 61 -1.76 20.23 14.87
C GLN A 61 -1.75 18.70 15.08
N VAL A 62 -2.63 18.19 15.94
CA VAL A 62 -2.70 16.74 16.20
C VAL A 62 -3.17 15.99 14.95
N THR A 63 -4.09 16.54 14.16
CA THR A 63 -4.56 15.94 12.90
C THR A 63 -3.44 15.88 11.85
N THR A 64 -2.67 16.96 11.71
CA THR A 64 -1.51 17.00 10.80
C THR A 64 -0.39 16.03 11.23
N GLU A 65 -0.08 15.94 12.53
CA GLU A 65 0.87 14.95 13.05
C GLU A 65 0.39 13.50 12.82
N THR A 66 -0.91 13.25 13.01
CA THR A 66 -1.49 11.89 12.83
C THR A 66 -1.51 11.48 11.37
N SER A 67 -1.86 12.40 10.45
CA SER A 67 -1.85 12.14 9.01
C SER A 67 -0.42 11.94 8.50
N ALA A 68 0.56 12.72 8.97
CA ALA A 68 1.97 12.50 8.66
C ALA A 68 2.46 11.12 9.14
N GLN A 69 2.06 10.71 10.35
CA GLN A 69 2.38 9.38 10.87
C GLN A 69 1.71 8.26 10.05
N ALA A 70 0.44 8.43 9.64
CA ALA A 70 -0.26 7.47 8.77
C ALA A 70 0.38 7.36 7.38
N ALA A 71 0.84 8.48 6.81
CA ALA A 71 1.59 8.49 5.55
C ALA A 71 2.92 7.75 5.68
N LYS A 72 3.65 7.92 6.79
CA LYS A 72 4.86 7.15 7.08
C LYS A 72 4.57 5.65 7.12
N TRP A 73 3.59 5.22 7.90
CA TRP A 73 3.23 3.80 7.99
C TRP A 73 2.80 3.20 6.64
N THR A 74 2.15 3.99 5.79
CA THR A 74 1.79 3.56 4.43
C THR A 74 3.04 3.35 3.57
N ARG A 75 4.03 4.25 3.65
CA ARG A 75 5.33 4.06 2.98
C ARG A 75 6.06 2.83 3.51
N ASP A 76 6.16 2.69 4.84
CA ASP A 76 6.82 1.54 5.47
C ASP A 76 6.15 0.22 5.04
N ALA A 77 4.83 0.20 4.86
CA ALA A 77 4.10 -0.96 4.35
C ALA A 77 4.38 -1.26 2.86
N THR A 78 4.60 -0.24 2.03
CA THR A 78 5.03 -0.41 0.64
C THR A 78 6.45 -0.97 0.57
N GLU A 79 7.39 -0.36 1.31
CA GLU A 79 8.78 -0.83 1.37
C GLU A 79 8.88 -2.27 1.87
N ALA A 80 8.11 -2.62 2.91
CA ALA A 80 8.03 -4.00 3.39
C ALA A 80 7.41 -4.96 2.35
N GLY A 81 6.49 -4.49 1.51
CA GLY A 81 5.94 -5.25 0.39
C GLY A 81 6.99 -5.56 -0.68
N ASP A 82 7.81 -4.57 -1.02
CA ASP A 82 8.91 -4.74 -1.99
C ASP A 82 9.99 -5.70 -1.45
N GLU A 83 10.34 -5.58 -0.16
CA GLU A 83 11.24 -6.53 0.51
C GLU A 83 10.70 -7.97 0.45
N VAL A 84 9.40 -8.16 0.69
CA VAL A 84 8.75 -9.48 0.61
C VAL A 84 8.79 -10.04 -0.80
N ASN A 85 8.45 -9.22 -1.79
CA ASN A 85 8.49 -9.64 -3.19
C ASN A 85 9.88 -10.12 -3.59
N TYR A 86 10.92 -9.37 -3.19
CA TYR A 86 12.31 -9.77 -3.41
C TYR A 86 12.67 -11.07 -2.68
N ALA A 87 12.33 -11.19 -1.40
CA ALA A 87 12.66 -12.37 -0.60
C ALA A 87 11.95 -13.64 -1.12
N ILE A 88 10.68 -13.52 -1.54
CA ILE A 88 9.93 -14.60 -2.18
C ILE A 88 10.57 -14.99 -3.52
N ALA A 89 10.97 -14.02 -4.34
CA ALA A 89 11.64 -14.30 -5.61
C ALA A 89 12.95 -15.07 -5.39
N MET A 90 13.77 -14.65 -4.43
CA MET A 90 15.00 -15.36 -4.05
C MET A 90 14.72 -16.79 -3.58
N SER A 91 13.74 -16.98 -2.69
CA SER A 91 13.32 -18.30 -2.19
C SER A 91 12.82 -19.23 -3.31
N LYS A 92 12.04 -18.70 -4.27
CA LYS A 92 11.62 -19.44 -5.47
C LYS A 92 12.81 -19.87 -6.32
N ARG A 93 13.76 -18.96 -6.57
CA ARG A 93 14.97 -19.25 -7.34
C ARG A 93 15.83 -20.29 -6.63
N SER A 94 16.05 -20.18 -5.32
CA SER A 94 16.84 -21.16 -4.57
C SER A 94 16.23 -22.56 -4.65
N LEU A 95 14.90 -22.67 -4.51
CA LEU A 95 14.18 -23.93 -4.66
C LEU A 95 14.31 -24.51 -6.07
N HIS A 96 14.15 -23.67 -7.09
CA HIS A 96 14.29 -24.08 -8.48
C HIS A 96 15.70 -24.63 -8.76
N ILE A 97 16.73 -23.89 -8.36
CA ILE A 97 18.13 -24.26 -8.54
C ILE A 97 18.46 -25.53 -7.76
N SER A 98 17.99 -25.66 -6.52
CA SER A 98 18.22 -26.87 -5.72
C SER A 98 17.70 -28.12 -6.40
N LYS A 99 16.53 -28.04 -7.04
CA LYS A 99 15.96 -29.15 -7.79
C LYS A 99 16.77 -29.43 -9.07
N ARG A 100 17.18 -28.38 -9.79
CA ARG A 100 17.86 -28.54 -11.09
C ARG A 100 19.33 -28.98 -10.95
N MET A 101 20.05 -28.43 -9.99
CA MET A 101 21.44 -28.81 -9.73
C MET A 101 21.60 -30.25 -9.23
N SER A 102 20.55 -30.83 -8.62
CA SER A 102 20.56 -32.27 -8.30
C SER A 102 20.30 -33.17 -9.50
N GLU A 103 19.79 -32.62 -10.61
CA GLU A 103 19.32 -33.39 -11.78
C GLU A 103 20.26 -33.26 -13.00
N ASP A 104 20.94 -32.12 -13.20
CA ASP A 104 21.74 -31.86 -14.41
C ASP A 104 22.89 -30.86 -14.14
N GLU A 105 24.14 -31.30 -14.31
CA GLU A 105 25.35 -30.47 -14.15
C GLU A 105 25.51 -29.41 -15.26
N GLU A 106 24.93 -29.64 -16.45
CA GLU A 106 24.97 -28.70 -17.57
C GLU A 106 23.79 -27.70 -17.54
N TRP A 107 22.87 -27.83 -16.58
CA TRP A 107 21.64 -27.03 -16.55
C TRP A 107 21.91 -25.52 -16.57
N VAL A 108 22.97 -25.05 -15.89
CA VAL A 108 23.32 -23.62 -15.83
C VAL A 108 23.67 -23.08 -17.22
N GLU A 109 24.38 -23.85 -18.05
CA GLU A 109 24.74 -23.46 -19.41
C GLU A 109 23.48 -23.42 -20.30
N LYS A 110 22.62 -24.44 -20.20
CA LYS A 110 21.33 -24.49 -20.92
C LYS A 110 20.40 -23.32 -20.53
N GLU A 111 20.36 -22.96 -19.25
CA GLU A 111 19.55 -21.84 -18.78
C GLU A 111 20.15 -20.49 -19.21
N TYR A 112 21.48 -20.37 -19.32
CA TYR A 112 22.14 -19.21 -19.91
C TYR A 112 21.79 -19.05 -21.39
N GLU A 113 21.87 -20.13 -22.19
CA GLU A 113 21.46 -20.12 -23.60
C GLU A 113 19.98 -19.75 -23.77
N ARG A 114 19.12 -20.27 -22.88
CA ARG A 114 17.71 -19.90 -22.84
C ARG A 114 17.51 -18.41 -22.53
N ALA A 115 18.23 -17.87 -21.55
CA ALA A 115 18.17 -16.45 -21.21
C ALA A 115 18.59 -15.57 -22.40
N ASP A 116 19.65 -15.96 -23.12
CA ASP A 116 20.10 -15.30 -24.34
C ASP A 116 19.07 -15.35 -25.47
N SER A 117 18.43 -16.51 -25.66
CA SER A 117 17.35 -16.68 -26.65
C SER A 117 16.14 -15.79 -26.33
N LEU A 118 15.73 -15.76 -25.06
CA LEU A 118 14.67 -14.86 -24.59
C LEU A 118 15.05 -13.38 -24.79
N ALA A 119 16.32 -13.01 -24.54
CA ALA A 119 16.80 -11.64 -24.71
C ALA A 119 16.71 -11.20 -26.18
N ARG A 120 17.10 -12.07 -27.11
CA ARG A 120 16.95 -11.82 -28.56
C ARG A 120 15.49 -11.68 -28.96
N ARG A 121 14.61 -12.53 -28.41
CA ARG A 121 13.15 -12.43 -28.64
C ARG A 121 12.58 -11.12 -28.09
N ALA A 122 12.91 -10.73 -26.87
CA ALA A 122 12.45 -9.48 -26.26
C ALA A 122 12.95 -8.25 -27.04
N ALA A 123 14.20 -8.26 -27.50
CA ALA A 123 14.75 -7.21 -28.35
C ALA A 123 14.01 -7.11 -29.70
N ARG A 124 13.65 -8.26 -30.29
CA ARG A 124 12.83 -8.31 -31.51
C ARG A 124 11.44 -7.72 -31.27
N LEU A 125 10.73 -8.17 -30.22
CA LEU A 125 9.40 -7.67 -29.86
C LEU A 125 9.40 -6.17 -29.57
N ARG A 126 10.45 -5.66 -28.91
CA ARG A 126 10.63 -4.20 -28.73
C ARG A 126 10.74 -3.45 -30.05
N ARG A 127 11.52 -3.95 -31.02
CA ARG A 127 11.63 -3.32 -32.34
C ARG A 127 10.29 -3.36 -33.07
N GLU A 128 9.57 -4.48 -33.00
CA GLU A 128 8.24 -4.63 -33.60
C GLU A 128 7.22 -3.67 -32.95
N ALA A 129 7.27 -3.50 -31.63
CA ALA A 129 6.43 -2.54 -30.91
C ALA A 129 6.73 -1.08 -31.28
N VAL A 130 8.01 -0.73 -31.45
CA VAL A 130 8.42 0.61 -31.91
C VAL A 130 7.93 0.85 -33.34
N ALA A 131 8.12 -0.11 -34.25
CA ALA A 131 7.63 0.00 -35.63
C ALA A 131 6.09 0.11 -35.69
N ALA A 132 5.36 -0.64 -34.84
CA ALA A 132 3.91 -0.53 -34.73
C ALA A 132 3.47 0.83 -34.17
N ALA A 133 4.22 1.40 -33.23
CA ALA A 133 3.94 2.74 -32.70
C ALA A 133 4.23 3.85 -33.73
N GLU A 134 5.31 3.71 -34.52
CA GLU A 134 5.65 4.64 -35.60
C GLU A 134 4.57 4.66 -36.68
N THR A 135 4.12 3.48 -37.14
CA THR A 135 3.02 3.37 -38.12
C THR A 135 1.71 3.97 -37.60
N ALA A 136 1.36 3.74 -36.33
CA ALA A 136 0.21 4.38 -35.70
C ALA A 136 0.36 5.91 -35.59
N SER A 137 1.58 6.41 -35.33
CA SER A 137 1.88 7.84 -35.21
C SER A 137 1.87 8.58 -36.56
N GLU A 138 2.13 7.90 -37.67
CA GLU A 138 2.07 8.52 -39.00
C GLU A 138 0.64 8.91 -39.41
N GLY A 139 -0.39 8.38 -38.73
CA GLY A 139 -1.78 8.84 -38.87
C GLY A 139 -2.36 8.70 -40.28
N LYS A 140 -1.76 7.88 -41.14
CA LYS A 140 -2.24 7.64 -42.52
C LYS A 140 -3.32 6.56 -42.48
N GLY A 141 -4.57 6.97 -42.70
CA GLY A 141 -5.72 6.06 -42.75
C GLY A 141 -6.98 6.68 -42.21
N THR A 142 -8.06 5.90 -42.18
CA THR A 142 -9.31 6.28 -41.52
C THR A 142 -9.15 6.31 -39.99
N ALA A 143 -10.05 7.00 -39.28
CA ALA A 143 -10.02 7.05 -37.82
C ALA A 143 -10.11 5.66 -37.16
N GLU A 144 -10.73 4.69 -37.84
CA GLU A 144 -10.83 3.30 -37.38
C GLU A 144 -9.51 2.54 -37.55
N GLU A 145 -8.81 2.76 -38.66
CA GLU A 145 -7.48 2.19 -38.92
C GLU A 145 -6.44 2.72 -37.93
N VAL A 146 -6.44 4.02 -37.64
CA VAL A 146 -5.53 4.63 -36.65
C VAL A 146 -5.78 4.07 -35.24
N ARG A 147 -7.04 3.86 -34.86
CA ARG A 147 -7.39 3.23 -33.57
C ARG A 147 -6.93 1.78 -33.50
N PHE A 148 -7.13 1.01 -34.57
CA PHE A 148 -6.69 -0.38 -34.65
C PHE A 148 -5.16 -0.49 -34.54
N GLN A 149 -4.41 0.34 -35.29
CA GLN A 149 -2.95 0.37 -35.24
C GLN A 149 -2.43 0.80 -33.86
N SER A 150 -3.06 1.80 -33.23
CA SER A 150 -2.72 2.23 -31.87
C SER A 150 -2.91 1.10 -30.85
N PHE A 151 -3.99 0.33 -30.98
CA PHE A 151 -4.26 -0.82 -30.11
C PHE A 151 -3.24 -1.95 -30.33
N ALA A 152 -2.89 -2.24 -31.59
CA ALA A 152 -1.86 -3.21 -31.93
C ALA A 152 -0.49 -2.80 -31.35
N ALA A 153 -0.12 -1.52 -31.43
CA ALA A 153 1.11 -0.99 -30.84
C ALA A 153 1.14 -1.12 -29.31
N LEU A 154 0.02 -0.86 -28.63
CA LEU A 154 -0.10 -1.05 -27.18
C LEU A 154 0.06 -2.51 -26.77
N ASN A 155 -0.56 -3.44 -27.51
CA ASN A 155 -0.41 -4.87 -27.23
C ASN A 155 1.03 -5.34 -27.47
N ALA A 156 1.66 -4.94 -28.58
CA ALA A 156 3.05 -5.26 -28.86
C ALA A 156 3.99 -4.72 -27.78
N LYS A 157 3.74 -3.50 -27.28
CA LYS A 157 4.49 -2.93 -26.16
C LYS A 157 4.34 -3.77 -24.89
N ARG A 158 3.12 -4.19 -24.55
CA ARG A 158 2.85 -5.04 -23.38
C ARG A 158 3.54 -6.40 -23.49
N GLU A 159 3.48 -7.03 -24.66
CA GLU A 159 4.19 -8.29 -24.93
C GLU A 159 5.71 -8.12 -24.80
N ALA A 160 6.26 -7.01 -25.28
CA ALA A 160 7.67 -6.69 -25.13
C ALA A 160 8.06 -6.48 -23.65
N GLU A 161 7.21 -5.82 -22.85
CA GLU A 161 7.43 -5.65 -21.41
C GLU A 161 7.43 -7.00 -20.67
N THR A 162 6.44 -7.85 -20.91
CA THR A 162 6.42 -9.22 -20.34
C THR A 162 7.65 -10.02 -20.75
N ALA A 163 8.08 -9.96 -22.01
CA ALA A 163 9.27 -10.67 -22.45
C ALA A 163 10.54 -10.17 -21.75
N LEU A 164 10.64 -8.90 -21.38
CA LEU A 164 11.79 -8.37 -20.65
C LEU A 164 11.81 -8.81 -19.19
N GLU A 165 10.65 -8.92 -18.57
CA GLU A 165 10.52 -9.47 -17.22
C GLU A 165 10.99 -10.93 -17.20
N GLU A 166 10.61 -11.73 -18.19
CA GLU A 166 11.08 -13.11 -18.34
C GLU A 166 12.61 -13.19 -18.52
N VAL A 167 13.18 -12.29 -19.33
CA VAL A 167 14.64 -12.19 -19.54
C VAL A 167 15.35 -11.82 -18.25
N ALA A 168 14.85 -10.81 -17.53
CA ALA A 168 15.43 -10.37 -16.26
C ALA A 168 15.41 -11.51 -15.23
N GLU A 169 14.30 -12.26 -15.16
CA GLU A 169 14.18 -13.41 -14.26
C GLU A 169 15.14 -14.55 -14.64
N ALA A 170 15.28 -14.85 -15.94
CA ALA A 170 16.19 -15.89 -16.42
C ALA A 170 17.66 -15.54 -16.09
N TYR A 171 18.10 -14.32 -16.38
CA TYR A 171 19.44 -13.87 -16.03
C TYR A 171 19.68 -13.81 -14.52
N ALA A 172 18.69 -13.34 -13.75
CA ALA A 172 18.78 -13.35 -12.29
C ALA A 172 18.92 -14.77 -11.73
N THR A 173 18.22 -15.74 -12.32
CA THR A 173 18.30 -17.17 -11.96
C THR A 173 19.69 -17.74 -12.27
N VAL A 174 20.23 -17.47 -13.46
CA VAL A 174 21.58 -17.92 -13.84
C VAL A 174 22.65 -17.30 -12.95
N ALA A 175 22.60 -15.98 -12.74
CA ALA A 175 23.53 -15.28 -11.85
C ALA A 175 23.47 -15.85 -10.42
N TYR A 176 22.28 -16.19 -9.95
CA TYR A 176 22.12 -16.79 -8.63
C TYR A 176 22.67 -18.22 -8.56
N ALA A 177 22.47 -19.03 -9.61
CA ALA A 177 23.06 -20.37 -9.69
C ALA A 177 24.59 -20.33 -9.69
N LEU A 178 25.20 -19.39 -10.45
CA LEU A 178 26.64 -19.17 -10.46
C LEU A 178 27.15 -18.74 -9.09
N LYS A 179 26.41 -17.86 -8.39
CA LYS A 179 26.74 -17.45 -7.02
C LYS A 179 26.75 -18.65 -6.06
N ILE A 180 25.75 -19.52 -6.12
CA ILE A 180 25.68 -20.73 -5.28
C ILE A 180 26.86 -21.64 -5.61
N ARG A 181 27.16 -21.92 -6.89
CA ARG A 181 28.30 -22.75 -7.32
C ARG A 181 29.65 -22.21 -6.85
N SER A 182 29.82 -20.89 -6.86
CA SER A 182 31.07 -20.24 -6.40
C SER A 182 31.21 -20.21 -4.87
N SER A 183 30.15 -20.53 -4.14
CA SER A 183 30.15 -20.49 -2.68
C SER A 183 30.70 -21.78 -2.08
N PRO A 184 31.42 -21.71 -0.94
CA PRO A 184 31.80 -22.91 -0.19
C PRO A 184 30.62 -23.57 0.54
N GLN A 185 29.43 -22.96 0.52
CA GLN A 185 28.24 -23.44 1.23
C GLN A 185 27.39 -24.36 0.33
N SER A 186 26.68 -25.31 0.93
CA SER A 186 25.79 -26.22 0.21
C SER A 186 24.57 -25.50 -0.37
N VAL A 187 23.98 -26.05 -1.44
CA VAL A 187 22.74 -25.53 -2.02
C VAL A 187 21.60 -25.53 -0.99
N GLU A 188 21.54 -26.55 -0.13
CA GLU A 188 20.58 -26.64 0.98
C GLU A 188 20.70 -25.49 1.99
N PHE A 189 21.91 -24.98 2.23
CA PHE A 189 22.10 -23.81 3.08
C PHE A 189 21.43 -22.58 2.46
N PHE A 190 21.61 -22.36 1.15
CA PHE A 190 21.02 -21.24 0.44
C PHE A 190 19.50 -21.32 0.39
N THR A 191 18.93 -22.50 0.12
CA THR A 191 17.47 -22.70 0.13
C THR A 191 16.88 -22.41 1.50
N THR A 192 17.46 -22.96 2.56
CA THR A 192 16.98 -22.76 3.93
C THR A 192 17.05 -21.29 4.31
N ARG A 193 18.20 -20.63 4.05
CA ARG A 193 18.39 -19.20 4.34
C ARG A 193 17.35 -18.34 3.64
N ASP A 194 17.12 -18.56 2.35
CA ASP A 194 16.22 -17.73 1.55
C ASP A 194 14.75 -17.97 1.92
N GLN A 195 14.38 -19.21 2.25
CA GLN A 195 13.07 -19.53 2.81
C GLN A 195 12.83 -18.82 4.14
N THR A 196 13.77 -18.91 5.09
CA THR A 196 13.66 -18.21 6.37
C THR A 196 13.61 -16.69 6.18
N ALA A 197 14.38 -16.14 5.24
CA ALA A 197 14.32 -14.72 4.92
C ALA A 197 12.96 -14.30 4.36
N ALA A 198 12.37 -15.11 3.47
CA ALA A 198 11.03 -14.88 2.93
C ALA A 198 9.96 -14.94 4.02
N GLU A 199 10.00 -15.93 4.90
CA GLU A 199 9.08 -16.04 6.03
C GLU A 199 9.18 -14.84 6.97
N GLY A 200 10.40 -14.43 7.32
CA GLY A 200 10.66 -13.25 8.13
C GLY A 200 10.14 -11.97 7.49
N ALA A 201 10.39 -11.78 6.19
CA ALA A 201 9.88 -10.64 5.44
C ALA A 201 8.34 -10.63 5.42
N MET A 202 7.69 -11.76 5.12
CA MET A 202 6.23 -11.87 5.14
C MET A 202 5.63 -11.58 6.53
N GLY A 203 6.37 -11.89 7.60
CA GLY A 203 6.02 -11.49 8.96
C GLY A 203 6.04 -9.97 9.14
N ARG A 204 7.11 -9.31 8.67
CA ARG A 204 7.27 -7.85 8.76
C ARG A 204 6.23 -7.10 7.93
N GLU A 205 5.98 -7.51 6.69
CA GLU A 205 4.96 -6.90 5.82
C GLU A 205 3.56 -7.02 6.44
N ARG A 206 3.19 -8.18 6.97
CA ARG A 206 1.90 -8.36 7.66
C ARG A 206 1.74 -7.41 8.84
N ARG A 207 2.82 -7.16 9.60
CA ARG A 207 2.82 -6.19 10.70
C ARG A 207 2.68 -4.76 10.17
N ALA A 208 3.51 -4.36 9.21
CA ALA A 208 3.50 -3.02 8.63
C ALA A 208 2.14 -2.68 7.99
N ARG A 209 1.51 -3.62 7.26
CA ARG A 209 0.16 -3.44 6.70
C ARG A 209 -0.92 -3.27 7.77
N ARG A 210 -0.84 -4.03 8.87
CA ARG A 210 -1.77 -3.86 10.00
C ARG A 210 -1.59 -2.50 10.65
N GLU A 211 -0.36 -2.09 10.91
CA GLU A 211 -0.03 -0.79 11.52
C GLU A 211 -0.48 0.37 10.62
N SER A 212 -0.22 0.29 9.31
CA SER A 212 -0.73 1.24 8.32
C SER A 212 -2.25 1.32 8.30
N PHE A 213 -2.95 0.19 8.35
CA PHE A 213 -4.41 0.17 8.39
C PHE A 213 -4.97 0.91 9.61
N PHE A 214 -4.44 0.61 10.81
CA PHE A 214 -4.89 1.27 12.04
C PHE A 214 -4.50 2.75 12.08
N ALA A 215 -3.31 3.11 11.58
CA ALA A 215 -2.89 4.50 11.49
C ALA A 215 -3.80 5.32 10.56
N ASN A 216 -4.15 4.78 9.39
CA ASN A 216 -5.09 5.41 8.45
C ASN A 216 -6.49 5.53 9.06
N GLN A 217 -6.98 4.53 9.78
CA GLN A 217 -8.27 4.60 10.46
C GLN A 217 -8.27 5.67 11.56
N ALA A 218 -7.18 5.79 12.32
CA ALA A 218 -7.03 6.80 13.36
C ALA A 218 -6.96 8.22 12.78
N ALA A 219 -6.23 8.42 11.68
CA ALA A 219 -6.16 9.70 10.96
C ALA A 219 -7.56 10.15 10.51
N ARG A 220 -8.31 9.29 9.80
CA ARG A 220 -9.67 9.61 9.34
C ARG A 220 -10.64 9.95 10.47
N LYS A 221 -10.56 9.24 11.60
CA LYS A 221 -11.39 9.55 12.77
C LYS A 221 -11.06 10.93 13.34
N ARG A 222 -9.77 11.30 13.39
CA ARG A 222 -9.34 12.62 13.90
C ARG A 222 -9.71 13.75 12.93
N GLU A 223 -9.56 13.53 11.63
CA GLU A 223 -10.01 14.46 10.59
C GLU A 223 -11.52 14.71 10.70
N ALA A 224 -12.35 13.66 10.81
CA ALA A 224 -13.79 13.81 10.95
C ALA A 224 -14.20 14.62 12.20
N VAL A 225 -13.53 14.37 13.34
CA VAL A 225 -13.75 15.15 14.57
C VAL A 225 -13.33 16.61 14.41
N HIS A 226 -12.20 16.85 13.74
CA HIS A 226 -11.71 18.20 13.49
C HIS A 226 -12.61 18.98 12.52
N GLU A 227 -13.07 18.34 11.43
CA GLU A 227 -14.04 18.92 10.49
C GLU A 227 -15.36 19.26 11.17
N GLN A 228 -15.87 18.39 12.05
CA GLN A 228 -17.07 18.66 12.82
C GLN A 228 -16.88 19.86 13.74
N ALA A 229 -15.70 19.99 14.37
CA ALA A 229 -15.36 21.16 15.17
C ALA A 229 -15.28 22.45 14.32
N LEU A 230 -14.66 22.40 13.13
CA LEU A 230 -14.60 23.57 12.25
C LEU A 230 -16.00 24.01 11.78
N LYS A 231 -16.86 23.08 11.36
CA LYS A 231 -18.24 23.39 10.95
C LYS A 231 -19.03 24.06 12.06
N LEU A 232 -18.95 23.52 13.29
CA LEU A 232 -19.61 24.12 14.45
C LEU A 232 -19.08 25.51 14.79
N ARG A 233 -17.85 25.85 14.40
CA ARG A 233 -17.32 27.21 14.55
C ARG A 233 -17.83 28.14 13.45
N ASP A 234 -17.95 27.65 12.22
CA ASP A 234 -18.39 28.47 11.08
C ASP A 234 -19.91 28.73 11.10
N GLU A 235 -20.68 27.86 11.76
CA GLU A 235 -22.14 27.98 11.90
C GLU A 235 -22.61 28.98 12.99
N PHE A 236 -21.74 29.41 13.90
CA PHE A 236 -22.07 30.23 15.07
C PHE A 236 -21.11 31.41 15.25
#